data_AF-A0A202DUU9-F1
#
_entry.id   AF-A0A202DUU9-F1
#
_cell.length_a   1.000
_cell.length_b   1.000
_cell.length_c   1.000
_cell.angle_alpha   90.00
_cell.angle_beta   90.00
_cell.angle_gamma   90.00
#
_symmetry.space_group_name_H-M   'P 1'
#
loop_
_entity.id
_entity.type
_entity.pdbx_description
1 polymer ?
#
loop_
_entity_poly.entity_id
_entity_poly.type
_entity_poly.pdbx_seq_one_letter_code
_entity_poly.pdbx_strand_id
1 'polypeptide(L)'
;MMNRWGIPAWLENEIRARDKTCIYCGVQMLEKVPPDGSRKNLATWEHIINDARIITRDNIARCCSACNSSKGTKDLAVWMKSNYCKHRNISADSVAEVVKQALKRVNRD
;
A
#
# COMPACT_ATOMS: atom_id res chain seq x y z
N MET A 1 15.35 -16.51 -0.43
CA MET A 1 16.11 -15.37 0.13
C MET A 1 15.12 -14.28 0.54
N MET A 2 15.51 -13.38 1.44
CA MET A 2 14.70 -12.26 1.94
C MET A 2 15.07 -10.99 1.17
N ASN A 3 14.11 -10.12 0.85
CA ASN A 3 14.41 -8.85 0.19
C ASN A 3 14.93 -7.80 1.19
N ARG A 4 15.33 -6.62 0.68
CA ARG A 4 15.88 -5.52 1.50
C ARG A 4 14.94 -4.98 2.59
N TRP A 5 13.66 -5.36 2.58
CA TRP A 5 12.63 -4.94 3.52
C TRP A 5 12.28 -6.01 4.56
N GLY A 6 13.07 -7.08 4.64
CA GLY A 6 12.79 -8.17 5.59
C GLY A 6 11.69 -9.14 5.11
N ILE A 7 11.20 -9.00 3.87
CA ILE A 7 10.09 -9.81 3.36
C ILE A 7 10.67 -11.12 2.77
N PRO A 8 10.23 -12.29 3.26
CA PRO A 8 10.68 -13.57 2.71
C PRO A 8 10.11 -13.79 1.30
N ALA A 9 10.85 -14.48 0.43
CA ALA A 9 10.49 -14.67 -0.98
C ALA A 9 9.07 -15.22 -1.21
N TRP A 10 8.60 -16.15 -0.37
CA TRP A 10 7.25 -16.71 -0.49
C TRP A 10 6.19 -15.63 -0.31
N LEU A 11 6.38 -14.74 0.67
CA LEU A 11 5.46 -13.65 0.96
C LEU A 11 5.56 -12.57 -0.12
N GLU A 12 6.77 -12.25 -0.59
CA GLU A 12 6.93 -11.34 -1.72
C GLU A 12 6.17 -11.82 -2.96
N ASN A 13 6.27 -13.10 -3.31
CA ASN A 13 5.56 -13.69 -4.44
C ASN A 13 4.04 -13.64 -4.25
N GLU A 14 3.55 -13.98 -3.05
CA GLU A 14 2.12 -13.91 -2.71
C GLU A 14 1.60 -12.48 -2.84
N ILE A 15 2.31 -11.50 -2.30
CA ILE A 15 1.91 -10.09 -2.33
C ILE A 15 1.93 -9.56 -3.78
N ARG A 16 2.94 -9.91 -4.58
CA ARG A 16 3.00 -9.52 -6.00
C ARG A 16 1.85 -10.11 -6.80
N ALA A 17 1.43 -11.33 -6.50
CA ALA A 17 0.29 -11.98 -7.15
C ALA A 17 -1.05 -11.33 -6.74
N ARG A 18 -1.17 -10.92 -5.46
CA ARG A 18 -2.35 -10.25 -4.91
C ARG A 18 -2.48 -8.80 -5.39
N ASP A 19 -1.42 -8.00 -5.24
CA ASP A 19 -1.44 -6.55 -5.41
C ASP A 19 -0.99 -6.16 -6.82
N LYS A 20 -1.83 -6.45 -7.81
CA LYS A 20 -1.59 -6.12 -9.23
C LYS A 20 -1.77 -4.64 -9.55
N THR A 21 -2.61 -3.97 -8.77
CA THR A 21 -2.87 -2.53 -8.81
C THR A 21 -2.60 -1.93 -7.42
N CYS A 22 -2.44 -0.61 -7.34
CA CYS A 22 -2.23 0.05 -6.06
C CYS A 22 -3.36 -0.28 -5.08
N ILE A 23 -3.04 -0.82 -3.90
CA ILE A 23 -4.04 -1.21 -2.89
C ILE A 23 -4.91 -0.05 -2.39
N TYR A 24 -4.47 1.20 -2.57
CA TYR A 24 -5.21 2.37 -2.10
C TYR A 24 -6.05 3.01 -3.19
N CYS A 25 -5.47 3.30 -4.37
CA CYS A 25 -6.14 4.08 -5.42
C CYS A 25 -6.46 3.29 -6.70
N GLY A 26 -6.13 1.99 -6.75
CA GLY A 26 -6.45 1.12 -7.88
C GLY A 26 -5.66 1.38 -9.17
N VAL A 27 -4.74 2.35 -9.20
CA VAL A 27 -3.94 2.63 -10.41
C VAL A 27 -3.04 1.44 -10.77
N GLN A 28 -2.88 1.18 -12.08
CA GLN A 28 -1.87 0.25 -12.58
C GLN A 28 -0.48 0.73 -12.16
N MET A 29 0.28 -0.15 -11.53
CA MET A 29 1.61 0.18 -11.05
C MET A 29 2.68 -0.16 -12.09
N LEU A 30 3.77 0.61 -12.08
CA LEU A 30 4.95 0.39 -12.90
C LEU A 30 6.02 -0.33 -12.07
N GLU A 31 6.60 -1.40 -12.61
CA GLU A 31 7.70 -2.13 -11.95
C GLU A 31 9.05 -1.41 -12.10
N LYS A 32 9.17 -0.54 -13.10
CA LYS A 32 10.41 0.19 -13.44
C LYS A 32 10.09 1.65 -13.67
N VAL A 33 11.10 2.49 -13.48
CA VAL A 33 10.98 3.94 -13.71
C VAL A 33 10.79 4.17 -15.23
N PRO A 34 9.75 4.90 -15.64
CA PRO A 34 9.53 5.23 -17.05
C PRO A 34 10.57 6.22 -17.59
N PRO A 35 10.73 6.34 -18.92
CA PRO A 35 11.70 7.26 -19.53
C PRO A 35 11.50 8.74 -19.18
N ASP A 36 10.26 9.16 -18.91
CA ASP A 36 9.93 10.53 -18.49
C ASP A 36 10.34 10.83 -17.03
N GLY A 37 10.88 9.84 -16.31
CA GLY A 37 11.32 9.94 -14.92
C GLY A 37 10.18 9.97 -13.90
N SER A 38 8.92 9.96 -14.32
CA SER A 38 7.77 10.06 -13.43
C SER A 38 7.66 8.85 -12.52
N ARG A 39 7.78 9.06 -11.21
CA ARG A 39 7.72 7.97 -10.23
C ARG A 39 6.32 7.71 -9.71
N LYS A 40 5.32 8.55 -10.03
CA LYS A 40 4.00 8.57 -9.36
C LYS A 40 3.32 7.20 -9.28
N ASN A 41 3.40 6.41 -10.35
CA ASN A 41 2.81 5.07 -10.43
C ASN A 41 3.81 3.92 -10.17
N LEU A 42 5.07 4.23 -9.85
CA LEU A 42 6.06 3.22 -9.52
C LEU A 42 5.60 2.41 -8.30
N ALA A 43 5.63 1.09 -8.42
CA ALA A 43 5.26 0.20 -7.35
C ALA A 43 6.28 0.29 -6.19
N THR A 44 5.78 0.31 -4.97
CA THR A 44 6.57 0.28 -3.74
C THR A 44 5.98 -0.72 -2.76
N TRP A 45 6.80 -1.16 -1.81
CA TRP A 45 6.36 -1.90 -0.64
C TRP A 45 5.80 -0.94 0.40
N GLU A 46 4.76 -1.39 1.08
CA GLU A 46 3.99 -0.63 2.06
C GLU A 46 3.75 -1.45 3.31
N HIS A 47 3.89 -0.80 4.47
CA HIS A 47 3.35 -1.28 5.73
C HIS A 47 2.05 -0.52 5.98
N ILE A 48 0.92 -1.22 5.94
CA ILE A 48 -0.40 -0.59 6.12
C ILE A 48 -0.49 0.06 7.50
N ILE A 49 -0.12 -0.69 8.53
CA ILE A 49 0.17 -0.21 9.89
C ILE A 49 1.66 0.11 9.99
N ASN A 50 2.00 1.31 10.48
CA ASN A 50 3.37 1.86 10.50
C ASN A 50 4.26 1.22 11.59
N ASP A 51 4.39 -0.10 11.58
CA ASP A 51 5.34 -0.87 12.39
C ASP A 51 6.11 -1.83 11.47
N ALA A 52 7.40 -1.55 11.28
CA ALA A 52 8.28 -2.30 10.40
C ALA A 52 8.55 -3.74 10.86
N ARG A 53 8.14 -4.11 12.08
CA ARG A 53 8.26 -5.48 12.61
C ARG A 53 7.13 -6.39 12.12
N ILE A 54 6.01 -5.81 11.66
CA ILE A 54 4.83 -6.57 11.25
C ILE A 54 4.98 -7.00 9.78
N ILE A 55 5.80 -8.02 9.54
CA ILE A 55 6.02 -8.64 8.23
C ILE A 55 5.04 -9.80 8.02
N THR A 56 3.79 -9.46 7.70
CA THR A 56 2.72 -10.45 7.49
C THR A 56 1.96 -10.17 6.20
N ARG A 57 1.22 -11.17 5.70
CA ARG A 57 0.32 -11.02 4.55
C ARG A 57 -0.72 -9.92 4.74
N ASP A 58 -1.10 -9.62 5.97
CA ASP A 58 -2.17 -8.65 6.24
C ASP A 58 -1.67 -7.21 6.38
N ASN A 59 -0.36 -7.02 6.58
CA ASN A 59 0.23 -5.69 6.79
C ASN A 59 1.16 -5.25 5.67
N ILE A 60 1.85 -6.19 5.03
CA ILE A 60 2.66 -5.91 3.85
C ILE A 60 1.74 -5.82 2.64
N ALA A 61 1.99 -4.84 1.79
CA ALA A 61 1.28 -4.67 0.54
C ALA A 61 2.12 -3.92 -0.50
N ARG A 62 1.57 -3.80 -1.71
CA ARG A 62 2.11 -2.93 -2.77
C ARG A 62 1.18 -1.78 -3.12
N CYS A 63 1.73 -0.58 -3.18
CA CYS A 63 1.00 0.60 -3.61
C CYS A 63 1.86 1.44 -4.58
N CYS A 64 1.26 2.45 -5.21
CA CYS A 64 2.01 3.39 -6.02
C CYS A 64 2.78 4.38 -5.12
N SER A 65 3.93 4.86 -5.59
CA SER A 65 4.78 5.77 -4.81
C SER A 65 4.07 7.06 -4.39
N ALA A 66 3.11 7.56 -5.20
CA ALA A 66 2.35 8.75 -4.86
C ALA A 66 1.45 8.52 -3.63
N CYS A 67 0.80 7.35 -3.53
CA CYS A 67 -0.01 7.01 -2.36
C CYS A 67 0.87 6.74 -1.14
N ASN A 68 1.96 6.00 -1.32
CA ASN A 68 2.92 5.75 -0.24
C ASN A 68 3.45 7.06 0.34
N SER A 69 3.95 7.97 -0.51
CA SER A 69 4.46 9.27 -0.08
C SER A 69 3.40 10.13 0.60
N SER A 70 2.15 10.10 0.10
CA SER A 70 1.03 10.84 0.70
C SER A 70 0.66 10.30 2.08
N LYS A 71 0.63 8.97 2.25
CA LYS A 71 0.38 8.35 3.56
C LYS A 71 1.53 8.65 4.51
N GLY A 72 2.74 8.33 4.09
CA GLY A 72 3.94 8.43 4.91
C GLY A 72 3.74 7.67 6.22
N THR A 73 3.97 8.34 7.34
CA THR A 73 3.82 7.78 8.68
C THR A 73 2.46 8.07 9.33
N LYS A 74 1.49 8.62 8.57
CA LYS A 74 0.14 8.86 9.10
C LYS A 74 -0.55 7.54 9.41
N ASP A 75 -1.35 7.54 10.46
CA ASP A 75 -2.32 6.48 10.71
C ASP A 75 -3.23 6.27 9.48
N LEU A 76 -3.61 5.02 9.23
CA LEU A 76 -4.41 4.66 8.06
C LEU A 76 -5.78 5.35 8.05
N ALA A 77 -6.50 5.31 9.17
CA ALA A 77 -7.83 5.89 9.27
C ALA A 77 -7.78 7.43 9.20
N VAL A 78 -6.73 8.04 9.77
CA VAL A 78 -6.48 9.48 9.65
C VAL A 78 -6.15 9.85 8.20
N TRP A 79 -5.23 9.13 7.55
CA TRP A 79 -4.82 9.43 6.18
C TRP A 79 -5.96 9.31 5.18
N MET A 80 -6.85 8.32 5.35
CA MET A 80 -8.01 8.15 4.47
C MET A 80 -9.00 9.31 4.51
N LYS A 81 -9.00 10.12 5.57
CA LYS A 81 -9.81 11.34 5.68
C LYS A 81 -9.17 12.57 5.00
N SER A 82 -7.94 12.46 4.51
CA SER A 82 -7.19 13.56 3.91
C SER A 82 -7.74 14.00 2.54
N ASN A 83 -7.44 15.25 2.15
CA ASN A 83 -7.81 15.77 0.83
C ASN A 83 -7.20 14.99 -0.33
N TYR A 84 -6.01 14.40 -0.13
CA TYR A 84 -5.39 13.52 -1.12
C TYR A 84 -6.29 12.33 -1.44
N CYS A 85 -6.81 11.67 -0.40
CA CYS A 85 -7.68 10.51 -0.54
C CYS A 85 -9.01 10.89 -1.20
N LYS A 86 -9.60 12.03 -0.81
CA LYS A 86 -10.82 12.57 -1.43
C LYS A 86 -10.63 12.82 -2.93
N HIS A 87 -9.57 13.52 -3.33
CA HIS A 87 -9.31 13.82 -4.75
C HIS A 87 -9.01 12.58 -5.61
N ARG A 88 -8.58 11.47 -4.99
CA ARG A 88 -8.27 10.22 -5.70
C ARG A 88 -9.33 9.14 -5.50
N ASN A 89 -10.48 9.49 -4.94
CA ASN A 89 -11.57 8.55 -4.65
C ASN A 89 -11.12 7.33 -3.83
N ILE A 90 -10.24 7.55 -2.84
CA ILE A 90 -9.77 6.54 -1.90
C ILE A 90 -10.72 6.53 -0.71
N SER A 91 -11.50 5.46 -0.54
CA SER A 91 -12.50 5.27 0.51
C SER A 91 -12.48 3.82 1.02
N ALA A 92 -13.18 3.54 2.12
CA ALA A 92 -13.27 2.18 2.67
C ALA A 92 -13.85 1.17 1.66
N ASP A 93 -14.62 1.65 0.68
CA ASP A 93 -15.23 0.80 -0.35
C ASP A 93 -14.33 0.60 -1.57
N SER A 94 -13.51 1.60 -1.92
CA SER A 94 -12.67 1.58 -3.13
C SER A 94 -11.30 0.95 -2.95
N VAL A 95 -10.77 0.90 -1.73
CA VAL A 95 -9.47 0.27 -1.43
C VAL A 95 -9.53 -1.25 -1.59
N ALA A 96 -8.37 -1.89 -1.77
CA ALA A 96 -8.27 -3.34 -1.83
C ALA A 96 -8.65 -4.01 -0.49
N GLU A 97 -9.05 -5.29 -0.56
CA GLU A 97 -9.56 -6.04 0.59
C GLU A 97 -8.62 -6.04 1.80
N VAL A 98 -7.30 -6.14 1.58
CA VAL A 98 -6.30 -6.10 2.67
C VAL A 98 -6.38 -4.80 3.49
N VAL A 99 -6.66 -3.67 2.83
CA VAL A 99 -6.82 -2.38 3.50
C VAL A 99 -8.16 -2.31 4.24
N LYS A 100 -9.24 -2.86 3.65
CA LYS A 100 -10.55 -2.95 4.33
C LYS A 100 -10.44 -3.74 5.63
N GLN A 101 -9.71 -4.85 5.61
CA GLN A 101 -9.48 -5.67 6.79
C GLN A 101 -8.62 -4.96 7.83
N ALA A 102 -7.58 -4.23 7.41
CA ALA A 102 -6.79 -3.40 8.32
C ALA A 102 -7.64 -2.31 9.00
N LEU A 103 -8.49 -1.59 8.25
CA LEU A 103 -9.41 -0.59 8.81
C LEU A 103 -10.38 -1.17 9.84
N LYS A 104 -10.90 -2.38 9.59
CA LYS A 104 -11.79 -3.06 10.55
C LYS A 104 -11.09 -3.42 11.86
N ARG A 105 -9.77 -3.65 11.84
CA ARG A 105 -8.98 -3.95 13.04
C ARG A 105 -8.72 -2.68 13.84
N VAL A 106 -8.27 -1.62 13.17
CA VAL A 106 -8.00 -0.31 13.82
C VAL A 106 -9.25 0.30 14.47
N ASN A 107 -10.44 0.07 13.90
CA ASN A 107 -11.69 0.60 14.45
C ASN A 107 -12.31 -0.25 15.58
N ARG A 108 -11.67 -1.36 15.99
CA ARG A 108 -12.14 -2.24 17.07
C ARG A 108 -11.38 -2.03 18.39
N ASP A 109 -10.38 -1.16 18.38
CA ASP A 109 -9.60 -0.72 19.53
C ASP A 109 -10.10 0.66 20.01
#